data_AF-A0A1Y2CYG9-F1
#
_entry.id   AF-A0A1Y2CYG9-F1
#
_cell.length_a   1.000
_cell.length_b   1.000
_cell.length_c   1.000
_cell.angle_alpha   90.00
_cell.angle_beta   90.00
_cell.angle_gamma   90.00
#
_symmetry.space_group_name_H-M   'P 1'
#
loop_
_entity.id
_entity.type
_entity.pdbx_description
1 polymer ?
#
loop_
_entity_poly.entity_id
_entity_poly.type
_entity_poly.pdbx_seq_one_letter_code
_entity_poly.pdbx_strand_id
1 'polypeptide(L)'
;MNTATSIRGRVWHLVDARDRTLGTLAQRISIALRGKYKPTWHPSDDVGDYVVVINARHLKLTGKKDSDKQYFWHSRWIGGLTQISHDDFKAEHPNGPLKKAIYGMLPKNNLRRVHFDRLRVFADADHPYSQNIMRDYEKEAIAASIEAAAASEASGKK
;
A
#
# COMPACT_ATOMS: atom_id res chain seq x y z
N MET A 1 -4.23 15.72 18.71
CA MET A 1 -3.64 14.59 19.46
C MET A 1 -4.70 13.50 19.57
N ASN A 2 -4.69 12.45 18.74
CA ASN A 2 -5.63 11.33 18.87
C ASN A 2 -5.00 10.05 18.32
N THR A 3 -4.43 9.24 19.22
CA THR A 3 -3.97 7.88 18.90
C THR A 3 -4.37 6.95 20.04
N ALA A 4 -5.59 6.43 19.99
CA ALA A 4 -5.87 5.13 20.61
C ALA A 4 -5.25 4.05 19.71
N THR A 5 -3.92 4.02 19.63
CA THR A 5 -3.20 2.91 19.01
C THR A 5 -3.41 1.73 19.93
N SER A 6 -4.29 0.80 19.55
CA SER A 6 -4.37 -0.48 20.26
C SER A 6 -2.98 -1.13 20.19
N ILE A 7 -2.31 -1.17 21.33
CA ILE A 7 -0.88 -1.55 21.45
C ILE A 7 -0.67 -3.01 21.01
N ARG A 8 -1.72 -3.84 21.12
CA ARG A 8 -1.75 -5.24 20.66
C ARG A 8 -2.81 -5.55 19.60
N GLY A 9 -3.78 -4.66 19.39
CA GLY A 9 -4.81 -4.83 18.38
C GLY A 9 -4.29 -4.57 16.97
N ARG A 10 -4.86 -5.30 16.00
CA ARG A 10 -4.60 -5.09 14.58
C ARG A 10 -5.64 -4.14 14.03
N VAL A 11 -5.18 -3.04 13.44
CA VAL A 11 -6.06 -2.05 12.82
C VAL A 11 -6.18 -2.35 11.33
N TRP A 12 -7.30 -1.95 10.72
CA TRP A 12 -7.49 -1.98 9.27
C TRP A 12 -7.29 -0.58 8.71
N HIS A 13 -6.35 -0.48 7.78
CA HIS A 13 -5.99 0.75 7.06
C HIS A 13 -6.60 0.72 5.66
N LEU A 14 -7.25 1.81 5.26
CA LEU A 14 -7.64 2.04 3.88
C LEU A 14 -6.65 3.02 3.22
N VAL A 15 -6.18 2.66 2.03
CA VAL A 15 -5.22 3.45 1.26
C VAL A 15 -5.68 3.57 -0.18
N ASP A 16 -5.81 4.79 -0.67
CA ASP A 16 -6.06 5.05 -2.09
C ASP A 16 -4.75 5.08 -2.88
N ALA A 17 -4.71 4.33 -3.98
CA ALA A 17 -3.56 4.25 -4.86
C ALA A 17 -3.62 5.25 -6.05
N ARG A 18 -4.70 6.02 -6.21
CA ARG A 18 -4.82 7.00 -7.32
C ARG A 18 -3.67 7.98 -7.35
N ASP A 19 -3.04 8.10 -8.52
CA ASP A 19 -1.93 9.02 -8.80
C ASP A 19 -0.71 8.88 -7.89
N ARG A 20 -0.62 7.79 -7.11
CA ARG A 20 0.53 7.53 -6.24
C ARG A 20 1.61 6.78 -7.00
N THR A 21 2.87 7.10 -6.67
CA THR A 21 4.03 6.38 -7.19
C THR A 21 4.11 4.98 -6.57
N LEU A 22 4.15 3.95 -7.41
CA LEU A 22 4.12 2.54 -7.01
C LEU A 22 5.17 2.18 -5.93
N GLY A 23 6.41 2.64 -6.09
CA GLY A 23 7.51 2.29 -5.17
C GLY A 23 7.32 2.90 -3.77
N THR A 24 7.05 4.20 -3.70
CA THR A 24 6.83 4.92 -2.44
C THR A 24 5.61 4.38 -1.70
N LEU A 25 4.53 4.11 -2.43
CA LEU A 25 3.33 3.51 -1.85
C LEU A 25 3.63 2.12 -1.27
N ALA A 26 4.30 1.26 -2.04
CA ALA A 26 4.67 -0.08 -1.59
C ALA A 26 5.56 -0.07 -0.34
N GLN A 27 6.50 0.88 -0.26
CA GLN A 27 7.34 1.05 0.93
C GLN A 27 6.50 1.36 2.18
N ARG A 28 5.60 2.35 2.09
CA ARG A 28 4.73 2.73 3.22
C ARG A 28 3.83 1.58 3.65
N ILE A 29 3.24 0.87 2.69
CA ILE A 29 2.41 -0.31 2.98
C ILE A 29 3.21 -1.41 3.65
N SER A 30 4.44 -1.69 3.20
CA SER A 30 5.27 -2.74 3.81
C SER A 30 5.66 -2.42 5.27
N ILE A 31 5.84 -1.13 5.62
CA ILE A 31 6.05 -0.67 7.00
C ILE A 31 4.79 -0.96 7.84
N ALA A 32 3.60 -0.68 7.28
CA ALA A 32 2.33 -0.94 7.96
C ALA A 32 2.08 -2.44 8.18
N LEU A 33 2.30 -3.27 7.15
CA LEU A 33 2.15 -4.74 7.22
C LEU A 33 3.12 -5.40 8.21
N ARG A 34 4.29 -4.79 8.43
CA ARG A 34 5.25 -5.23 9.46
C ARG A 34 4.93 -4.70 10.85
N GLY A 35 4.17 -3.61 10.95
CA GLY A 35 3.91 -2.91 12.21
C GLY A 35 5.10 -2.10 12.73
N LYS A 36 6.09 -1.74 11.88
CA LYS A 36 7.32 -1.06 12.33
C LYS A 36 7.07 0.35 12.91
N TYR A 37 5.91 0.94 12.66
CA TYR A 37 5.50 2.22 13.27
C TYR A 37 4.98 2.04 14.71
N LYS A 38 4.67 0.82 15.15
CA LYS A 38 4.28 0.57 16.54
C LYS A 38 5.53 0.49 17.42
N PRO A 39 5.53 1.11 18.61
CA PRO A 39 6.69 1.06 19.52
C PRO A 39 6.95 -0.34 20.09
N THR A 40 5.97 -1.24 20.02
CA THR A 40 6.07 -2.64 20.43
C THR A 40 6.68 -3.56 19.38
N TRP A 41 7.18 -3.02 18.27
CA TRP A 41 7.73 -3.84 17.19
C TRP A 41 9.02 -4.54 17.61
N HIS A 42 9.03 -5.86 17.45
CA HIS A 42 10.22 -6.70 17.53
C HIS A 42 10.33 -7.56 16.26
N PRO A 43 11.53 -7.79 15.69
CA PRO A 43 11.69 -8.54 14.44
C PRO A 43 11.10 -9.96 14.43
N SER A 44 11.07 -10.61 15.59
CA SER A 44 10.51 -11.96 15.75
C SER A 44 8.98 -11.97 15.90
N ASP A 45 8.38 -10.83 16.26
CA ASP A 45 6.97 -10.75 16.61
C ASP A 45 6.11 -10.21 15.47
N ASP A 46 4.89 -10.72 15.41
CA ASP A 46 3.95 -10.42 14.34
C ASP A 46 2.85 -9.42 14.78
N VAL A 47 3.22 -8.14 14.76
CA VAL A 47 2.38 -7.01 15.24
C VAL A 47 1.78 -6.14 14.14
N GLY A 48 1.91 -6.56 12.89
CA GLY A 48 1.48 -5.80 11.72
C GLY A 48 -0.03 -5.75 11.49
N ASP A 49 -0.47 -4.71 10.79
CA ASP A 49 -1.87 -4.39 10.56
C ASP A 49 -2.40 -4.89 9.20
N TYR A 50 -3.72 -4.81 9.02
CA TYR A 50 -4.38 -5.07 7.73
C TYR A 50 -4.35 -3.81 6.88
N VAL A 51 -4.09 -3.98 5.59
CA VAL A 51 -4.07 -2.88 4.63
C VAL A 51 -4.94 -3.24 3.44
N VAL A 52 -5.96 -2.41 3.21
CA VAL A 52 -6.83 -2.43 2.05
C VAL A 52 -6.40 -1.31 1.13
N VAL A 53 -6.03 -1.67 -0.10
CA VAL A 53 -5.67 -0.72 -1.15
C VAL A 53 -6.77 -0.71 -2.21
N ILE A 54 -7.23 0.48 -2.57
CA ILE A 54 -8.21 0.69 -3.64
C ILE A 54 -7.58 1.41 -4.83
N ASN A 55 -8.25 1.35 -5.98
CA ASN A 55 -7.85 2.04 -7.21
C ASN A 55 -6.44 1.71 -7.71
N ALA A 56 -6.00 0.45 -7.55
CA ALA A 56 -4.66 0.03 -7.95
C ALA A 56 -4.39 0.22 -9.46
N ARG A 57 -5.44 0.28 -10.31
CA ARG A 57 -5.29 0.55 -11.76
C ARG A 57 -4.65 1.91 -12.06
N HIS A 58 -4.87 2.89 -11.19
CA HIS A 58 -4.44 4.29 -11.40
C HIS A 58 -3.05 4.59 -10.82
N LEU A 59 -2.27 3.55 -10.52
CA LEU A 59 -0.89 3.71 -10.07
C LEU A 59 -0.01 4.32 -11.15
N LYS A 60 0.86 5.23 -10.72
CA LYS A 60 1.84 5.90 -11.58
C LYS A 60 3.23 5.30 -11.39
N LEU A 61 3.92 5.13 -12.50
CA LEU A 61 5.36 4.94 -12.55
C LEU A 61 6.03 6.23 -13.04
N THR A 62 7.21 6.52 -12.52
CA THR A 62 7.98 7.71 -12.90
C THR A 62 8.80 7.43 -14.16
N GLY A 63 8.86 8.39 -15.09
CA GLY A 63 9.69 8.31 -16.30
C GLY A 63 9.12 7.33 -17.33
N LYS A 64 10.00 6.69 -18.13
CA LYS A 64 9.64 5.73 -19.19
C LYS A 64 9.41 4.29 -18.68
N LYS A 65 9.20 4.12 -17.37
CA LYS A 65 9.14 2.80 -16.74
C LYS A 65 7.84 2.03 -17.04
N ASP A 66 6.80 2.68 -17.54
CA ASP A 66 5.58 2.00 -18.00
C ASP A 66 5.91 1.10 -19.21
N SER A 67 6.60 1.65 -20.22
CA SER A 67 6.99 0.89 -21.42
C SER A 67 8.20 -0.01 -21.20
N ASP A 68 9.22 0.48 -20.51
CA ASP A 68 10.54 -0.15 -20.55
C ASP A 68 10.68 -1.30 -19.53
N LYS A 69 9.82 -1.33 -18.51
CA LYS A 69 9.97 -2.27 -17.41
C LYS A 69 9.42 -3.63 -17.79
N GLN A 70 10.30 -4.63 -17.79
CA GLN A 70 9.97 -6.03 -18.02
C GLN A 70 9.92 -6.81 -16.70
N TYR A 71 8.95 -7.71 -16.58
CA TYR A 71 8.85 -8.68 -15.50
C TYR A 71 9.28 -10.05 -15.99
N PHE A 72 10.15 -10.70 -15.22
CA PHE A 72 10.73 -11.99 -15.55
C PHE A 72 10.24 -13.09 -14.61
N TRP A 73 10.02 -14.27 -15.18
CA TRP A 73 9.82 -15.54 -14.47
C TRP A 73 10.57 -16.65 -15.20
N HIS A 74 11.10 -17.61 -14.47
CA HIS A 74 11.83 -18.73 -15.05
C HIS A 74 11.30 -20.05 -14.51
N SER A 75 10.92 -20.96 -15.39
CA SER A 75 10.38 -22.28 -15.01
C SER A 75 11.46 -23.26 -14.51
N ARG A 76 12.74 -22.91 -14.65
CA ARG A 76 13.93 -23.76 -14.41
C ARG A 76 14.24 -24.77 -15.50
N TRP A 77 13.49 -24.78 -16.61
CA TRP A 77 13.82 -25.53 -17.80
C TRP A 77 14.63 -24.68 -18.79
N ILE A 78 15.42 -25.32 -19.66
CA ILE A 78 16.18 -24.62 -20.72
C ILE A 78 15.19 -23.91 -21.64
N GLY A 79 15.39 -22.60 -21.86
CA GLY A 79 14.48 -21.76 -22.64
C GLY A 79 13.18 -21.35 -21.92
N GLY A 80 13.01 -21.71 -20.65
CA GLY A 80 11.80 -21.44 -19.87
C GLY A 80 11.67 -20.03 -19.27
N LEU A 81 12.22 -19.01 -19.95
CA LEU A 81 12.16 -17.62 -19.51
C LEU A 81 10.90 -16.94 -20.07
N THR A 82 10.00 -16.54 -19.19
CA THR A 82 8.83 -15.74 -19.55
C THR A 82 9.09 -14.28 -19.20
N GLN A 83 8.85 -13.39 -20.17
CA GLN A 83 8.98 -11.95 -20.04
C GLN A 83 7.64 -11.31 -20.37
N ILE A 84 7.18 -10.38 -19.53
CA ILE A 84 5.94 -9.62 -19.76
C ILE A 84 6.23 -8.15 -19.48
N SER A 85 5.76 -7.27 -20.36
CA SER A 85 5.90 -5.82 -20.19
C SER A 85 5.06 -5.33 -19.02
N HIS A 86 5.37 -4.16 -18.47
CA HIS A 86 4.57 -3.62 -17.37
C HIS A 86 3.15 -3.28 -17.79
N ASP A 87 2.97 -2.75 -18.99
CA ASP A 87 1.65 -2.42 -19.53
C ASP A 87 0.78 -3.67 -19.70
N ASP A 88 1.32 -4.73 -20.29
CA ASP A 88 0.60 -6.02 -20.44
C ASP A 88 0.27 -6.62 -19.07
N PHE A 89 1.23 -6.62 -18.15
CA PHE A 89 1.03 -7.16 -16.81
C PHE A 89 -0.02 -6.38 -16.01
N LYS A 90 -0.09 -5.06 -16.21
CA LYS A 90 -1.09 -4.19 -15.59
C LYS A 90 -2.47 -4.37 -16.23
N ALA A 91 -2.53 -4.65 -17.53
CA ALA A 91 -3.78 -4.91 -18.25
C ALA A 91 -4.41 -6.25 -17.81
N GLU A 92 -3.62 -7.33 -17.77
CA GLU A 92 -4.08 -8.65 -17.31
C GLU A 92 -4.40 -8.66 -15.82
N HIS A 93 -3.52 -8.06 -15.02
CA HIS A 93 -3.56 -8.10 -13.57
C HIS A 93 -3.31 -6.71 -12.98
N PRO A 94 -4.33 -5.84 -12.87
CA PRO A 94 -4.17 -4.47 -12.37
C PRO A 94 -3.60 -4.40 -10.95
N ASN A 95 -3.84 -5.44 -10.14
CA ASN A 95 -3.31 -5.55 -8.77
C ASN A 95 -1.89 -6.12 -8.70
N GLY A 96 -1.44 -6.79 -9.77
CA GLY A 96 -0.20 -7.57 -9.84
C GLY A 96 1.06 -6.73 -9.59
N PRO A 97 1.26 -5.60 -10.28
CA PRO A 97 2.44 -4.76 -10.10
C PRO A 97 2.65 -4.31 -8.65
N LEU A 98 1.59 -3.88 -7.99
CA LEU A 98 1.65 -3.42 -6.60
C LEU A 98 1.92 -4.57 -5.63
N LYS A 99 1.22 -5.70 -5.79
CA LYS A 99 1.45 -6.91 -4.99
C LYS A 99 2.90 -7.39 -5.10
N LYS A 100 3.45 -7.46 -6.32
CA LYS A 100 4.83 -7.89 -6.58
C LYS A 100 5.84 -6.93 -5.93
N ALA A 101 5.58 -5.62 -5.99
CA ALA A 101 6.42 -4.62 -5.34
C ALA A 101 6.42 -4.76 -3.81
N ILE A 102 5.24 -4.87 -3.19
CA ILE A 102 5.11 -5.02 -1.73
C ILE A 102 5.75 -6.34 -1.28
N TYR A 103 5.52 -7.44 -1.99
CA TYR A 103 6.12 -8.73 -1.67
C TYR A 103 7.65 -8.68 -1.70
N GLY A 104 8.23 -7.95 -2.66
CA GLY A 104 9.67 -7.73 -2.76
C GLY A 104 10.26 -6.88 -1.62
N MET A 105 9.47 -6.01 -1.00
CA MET A 105 9.89 -5.14 0.10
C MET A 105 9.82 -5.81 1.48
N LEU A 106 9.14 -6.96 1.59
CA LEU A 106 9.05 -7.70 2.85
C LEU A 106 10.32 -8.54 3.10
N PRO A 107 10.75 -8.70 4.37
CA PRO A 107 11.91 -9.52 4.71
C PRO A 107 11.69 -10.96 4.28
N LYS A 108 12.75 -11.62 3.78
CA LYS A 108 12.68 -13.00 3.28
C LYS A 108 12.73 -13.98 4.46
N ASN A 109 11.62 -14.15 5.16
CA ASN A 109 11.45 -15.08 6.28
C ASN A 109 10.09 -15.81 6.21
N ASN A 110 9.81 -16.67 7.19
CA ASN A 110 8.54 -17.42 7.26
C ASN A 110 7.33 -16.48 7.49
N LEU A 111 7.53 -15.38 8.25
CA LEU A 111 6.50 -14.36 8.50
C LEU A 111 6.12 -13.56 7.26
N ARG A 112 6.95 -13.60 6.19
CA ARG A 112 6.67 -12.88 4.95
C ARG A 112 5.30 -13.21 4.37
N ARG A 113 4.94 -14.49 4.34
CA ARG A 113 3.65 -14.95 3.83
C ARG A 113 2.51 -14.43 4.71
N VAL A 114 2.67 -14.56 6.02
CA VAL A 114 1.71 -14.10 7.02
C VAL A 114 1.44 -12.59 6.92
N HIS A 115 2.48 -11.76 6.74
CA HIS A 115 2.31 -10.33 6.51
C HIS A 115 1.63 -10.04 5.17
N PHE A 116 1.98 -10.78 4.13
CA PHE A 116 1.42 -10.58 2.79
C PHE A 116 -0.07 -10.97 2.72
N ASP A 117 -0.51 -11.99 3.44
CA ASP A 117 -1.91 -12.45 3.46
C ASP A 117 -2.86 -11.40 4.07
N ARG A 118 -2.34 -10.41 4.80
CA ARG A 118 -3.11 -9.27 5.31
C ARG A 118 -3.39 -8.19 4.28
N LEU A 119 -2.61 -8.15 3.21
CA LEU A 119 -2.76 -7.17 2.16
C LEU A 119 -3.97 -7.54 1.28
N ARG A 120 -4.89 -6.59 1.13
CA ARG A 120 -6.02 -6.69 0.20
C ARG A 120 -5.87 -5.56 -0.82
N VAL A 121 -5.84 -5.90 -2.11
CA VAL A 121 -5.66 -4.94 -3.19
C VAL A 121 -6.80 -5.10 -4.17
N PHE A 122 -7.49 -3.99 -4.44
CA PHE A 122 -8.59 -3.88 -5.37
C PHE A 122 -8.21 -2.96 -6.53
N ALA A 123 -8.69 -3.33 -7.72
CA ALA A 123 -8.39 -2.57 -8.94
C ALA A 123 -9.16 -1.25 -8.97
N ASP A 124 -10.40 -1.29 -8.48
CA ASP A 124 -11.36 -0.20 -8.45
C ASP A 124 -11.60 0.28 -6.99
N ALA A 125 -12.55 1.19 -6.81
CA ALA A 125 -12.87 1.78 -5.50
C ALA A 125 -13.69 0.85 -4.59
N ASP A 126 -14.40 -0.13 -5.17
CA ASP A 126 -15.31 -1.00 -4.43
C ASP A 126 -14.57 -2.07 -3.65
N HIS A 127 -14.93 -2.22 -2.37
CA HIS A 127 -14.40 -3.25 -1.48
C HIS A 127 -15.46 -3.76 -0.48
N PRO A 128 -15.40 -5.04 -0.07
CA PRO A 128 -16.32 -5.62 0.91
C PRO A 128 -15.96 -5.30 2.38
N TYR A 129 -14.83 -4.64 2.63
CA TYR A 129 -14.27 -4.47 3.98
C TYR A 129 -14.64 -3.14 4.66
N SER A 130 -15.65 -2.43 4.15
CA SER A 130 -16.08 -1.12 4.63
C SER A 130 -16.33 -1.05 6.14
N GLN A 131 -16.90 -2.11 6.72
CA GLN A 131 -17.24 -2.16 8.15
C GLN A 131 -16.03 -2.34 9.08
N ASN A 132 -14.93 -2.92 8.59
CA ASN A 132 -13.76 -3.22 9.40
C ASN A 132 -12.73 -2.09 9.40
N ILE A 133 -12.82 -1.19 8.42
CA ILE A 133 -11.85 -0.11 8.21
C ILE A 133 -11.98 0.90 9.35
N MET A 134 -10.90 1.04 10.11
CA MET A 134 -10.85 1.94 11.26
C MET A 134 -10.08 3.23 10.96
N ARG A 135 -9.12 3.18 10.02
CA ARG A 135 -8.30 4.35 9.68
C ARG A 135 -8.25 4.62 8.18
N ASP A 136 -8.68 5.83 7.81
CA ASP A 136 -8.71 6.36 6.45
C ASP A 136 -7.80 7.60 6.40
N TYR A 137 -6.61 7.43 5.84
CA TYR A 137 -5.58 8.47 5.83
C TYR A 137 -5.95 9.68 4.97
N GLU A 138 -6.83 9.52 3.99
CA GLU A 138 -7.19 10.62 3.09
C GLU A 138 -8.24 11.53 3.72
N LYS A 139 -9.21 10.98 4.47
CA LYS A 139 -10.13 11.79 5.28
C LYS A 139 -9.40 12.60 6.34
N GLU A 140 -8.40 12.01 7.00
CA GLU A 140 -7.54 12.72 7.96
C GLU A 140 -6.77 13.89 7.29
N ALA A 141 -6.22 13.67 6.09
CA ALA A 141 -5.45 14.71 5.37
C ALA A 141 -6.32 15.84 4.81
N ILE A 142 -7.52 15.53 4.30
CA ILE A 142 -8.49 16.53 3.84
C ILE A 142 -9.00 17.36 5.03
N ALA A 143 -9.36 16.72 6.14
CA ALA A 143 -9.77 17.41 7.36
C ALA A 143 -8.68 18.36 7.89
N ALA A 144 -7.42 17.89 7.93
CA ALA A 144 -6.29 18.71 8.34
C ALA A 144 -6.03 19.90 7.39
N SER A 145 -6.26 19.74 6.08
CA SER A 145 -6.13 20.81 5.10
C SER A 145 -7.24 21.86 5.23
N ILE A 146 -8.48 21.43 5.53
CA ILE A 146 -9.62 22.33 5.81
C ILE A 146 -9.41 23.10 7.11
N GLU A 147 -8.94 22.45 8.18
CA GLU A 147 -8.60 23.11 9.44
C GLU A 147 -7.45 24.13 9.28
N ALA A 148 -6.42 23.79 8.50
CA ALA A 148 -5.34 24.71 8.17
C ALA A 148 -5.82 25.91 7.34
N ALA A 149 -6.71 25.70 6.37
CA ALA A 149 -7.33 26.77 5.60
C ALA A 149 -8.19 27.69 6.48
N ALA A 150 -9.04 27.13 7.35
CA ALA A 150 -9.87 27.89 8.28
C ALA A 150 -9.04 28.71 9.29
N ALA A 151 -7.89 28.20 9.75
CA ALA A 151 -6.98 28.93 10.62
C ALA A 151 -6.30 30.13 9.93
N SER A 152 -6.05 30.04 8.61
CA SER A 152 -5.48 31.16 7.84
C SER A 152 -6.49 32.30 7.61
N GLU A 153 -7.77 31.98 7.44
CA GLU A 153 -8.84 32.97 7.27
C GLU A 153 -9.16 33.73 8.58
N ALA A 154 -9.01 33.08 9.74
CA ALA A 154 -9.22 33.70 11.05
C ALA A 154 -8.13 34.74 11.43
N SER A 155 -6.92 34.64 10.86
CA SER A 155 -5.81 35.57 11.10
C SER A 155 -5.81 36.78 10.16
N GLY A 156 -6.54 36.72 9.04
CA GLY A 156 -6.60 37.78 8.02
C GLY A 156 -7.66 38.86 8.26
N LYS A 157 -8.40 38.80 9.37
CA LYS A 157 -9.41 39.79 9.75
C LYS A 157 -8.87 40.69 10.86
N LYS A 158 -7.94 41.57 10.50
CA LYS A 158 -7.58 42.79 11.25
C LYS A 158 -7.41 43.93 10.27
#